data_AF-A0A7X4KCP8-F1
#
_entry.id   AF-A0A7X4KCP8-F1
#
_cell.length_a   1.000
_cell.length_b   1.000
_cell.length_c   1.000
_cell.angle_alpha   90.00
_cell.angle_beta   90.00
_cell.angle_gamma   90.00
#
_symmetry.space_group_name_H-M   'P 1'
#
loop_
_entity.id
_entity.type
_entity.pdbx_description
1 polymer ?
#
loop_
_entity_poly.entity_id
_entity_poly.type
_entity_poly.pdbx_seq_one_letter_code
_entity_poly.pdbx_strand_id
1 'polypeptide(L)'
;MFGEQTVPVYTLGNTTLGADILAFCIQPTVTQGPDTVYTQHSGVVLADLFPADVGIDRAARIHSLFEQNYASLSTGTDLQKIQKRVSFQIALWDLVADDGSLTNTHGLQYVNGASYAQVEYDGDLVDLDLSMAQGMLTNSETVVSTNSYAYTKFTGVSGGHESQMLLSVSAVPEADTWAMMVVGLGLVGFMGRRRQSDESEKFAV
;
A
#
# COMPACT_ATOMS: atom_id res chain seq x y z
N MET A 1 -23.83 -13.85 -16.25
CA MET A 1 -22.85 -14.83 -15.71
C MET A 1 -22.42 -14.28 -14.37
N PHE A 2 -22.77 -14.95 -13.28
CA PHE A 2 -22.23 -14.59 -11.96
C PHE A 2 -20.87 -15.28 -11.87
N GLY A 3 -19.79 -14.50 -12.06
CA GLY A 3 -18.43 -14.97 -11.90
C GLY A 3 -18.01 -14.79 -10.44
N GLU A 4 -17.54 -15.85 -9.81
CA GLU A 4 -16.86 -15.75 -8.53
C GLU A 4 -15.46 -15.18 -8.77
N GLN A 5 -15.07 -14.14 -8.02
CA GLN A 5 -13.75 -13.54 -8.09
C GLN A 5 -13.12 -13.51 -6.71
N THR A 6 -11.93 -14.10 -6.58
CA THR A 6 -11.16 -14.06 -5.34
C THR A 6 -10.32 -12.78 -5.28
N VAL A 7 -10.28 -12.14 -4.11
CA VAL A 7 -9.52 -10.91 -3.87
C VAL A 7 -8.34 -11.21 -2.94
N PRO A 8 -7.14 -11.47 -3.48
CA PRO A 8 -6.00 -11.82 -2.65
C PRO A 8 -5.30 -10.58 -2.07
N VAL A 9 -4.84 -10.67 -0.82
CA VAL A 9 -3.99 -9.68 -0.16
C VAL A 9 -2.66 -10.34 0.17
N TYR A 10 -1.54 -9.72 -0.21
CA TYR A 10 -0.22 -10.33 -0.08
C TYR A 10 0.55 -9.72 1.09
N THR A 11 1.19 -10.58 1.86
CA THR A 11 2.28 -10.19 2.76
C THR A 11 3.57 -10.74 2.20
N LEU A 12 4.49 -9.87 1.80
CA LEU A 12 5.78 -10.27 1.24
C LEU A 12 6.85 -10.23 2.32
N GLY A 13 7.57 -11.35 2.47
CA GLY A 13 8.77 -11.45 3.32
C GLY A 13 10.07 -11.29 2.53
N ASN A 14 11.18 -11.08 3.23
CA ASN A 14 12.54 -10.93 2.65
C ASN A 14 12.67 -9.82 1.60
N THR A 15 11.86 -8.77 1.71
CA THR A 15 11.96 -7.60 0.83
C THR A 15 12.97 -6.59 1.39
N THR A 16 13.39 -5.63 0.57
CA THR A 16 14.26 -4.55 1.07
C THR A 16 13.52 -3.47 1.85
N LEU A 17 12.19 -3.52 1.95
CA LEU A 17 11.40 -2.51 2.68
C LEU A 17 10.95 -2.98 4.08
N GLY A 18 11.23 -4.24 4.46
CA GLY A 18 10.89 -4.77 5.77
C GLY A 18 10.49 -6.25 5.78
N ALA A 19 10.32 -6.79 6.99
CA ALA A 19 9.97 -8.19 7.22
C ALA A 19 8.52 -8.52 6.82
N ASP A 20 7.58 -7.59 7.00
CA ASP A 20 6.18 -7.75 6.63
C ASP A 20 5.68 -6.50 5.91
N ILE A 21 5.27 -6.67 4.66
CA ILE A 21 4.76 -5.57 3.85
C ILE A 21 3.48 -6.00 3.15
N LEU A 22 2.47 -5.12 3.23
CA LEU A 22 1.25 -5.26 2.44
C LEU A 22 1.55 -4.96 0.97
N ALA A 23 1.27 -5.92 0.11
CA ALA A 23 1.30 -5.74 -1.33
C ALA A 23 -0.07 -6.09 -1.92
N PHE A 24 -0.49 -5.31 -2.91
CA PHE A 24 -1.80 -5.39 -3.53
C PHE A 24 -1.65 -5.72 -5.01
N CYS A 25 -2.48 -6.62 -5.53
CA CYS A 25 -2.52 -6.93 -6.95
C CYS A 25 -3.01 -5.73 -7.76
N ILE A 26 -2.32 -5.40 -8.85
CA ILE A 26 -2.72 -4.30 -9.76
C ILE A 26 -3.16 -4.82 -11.14
N GLN A 27 -3.43 -6.12 -11.25
CA GLN A 27 -3.90 -6.76 -12.48
C GLN A 27 -5.08 -7.70 -12.16
N PRO A 28 -6.30 -7.16 -11.99
CA PRO A 28 -7.47 -7.95 -11.58
C PRO A 28 -7.82 -9.10 -12.53
N THR A 29 -7.38 -9.03 -13.79
CA THR A 29 -7.64 -10.04 -14.83
C THR A 29 -6.53 -11.08 -14.98
N VAL A 30 -5.42 -10.93 -14.25
CA VAL A 30 -4.27 -11.84 -14.31
C VAL A 30 -4.27 -12.73 -13.08
N THR A 31 -4.41 -14.04 -13.30
CA THR A 31 -4.34 -15.04 -12.22
C THR A 31 -2.91 -15.22 -11.71
N GLN A 32 -2.74 -15.39 -10.40
CA GLN A 32 -1.47 -15.79 -9.82
C GLN A 32 -1.10 -17.22 -10.27
N GLY A 33 0.07 -17.38 -10.87
CA GLY A 33 0.63 -18.71 -11.12
C GLY A 33 1.15 -19.38 -9.83
N PRO A 34 1.19 -20.73 -9.76
CA PRO A 34 1.79 -21.45 -8.63
C PRO A 34 3.27 -21.09 -8.48
N ASP A 35 3.77 -21.07 -7.24
CA ASP A 35 5.18 -20.81 -6.93
C ASP A 35 5.74 -19.51 -7.58
N THR A 36 4.89 -18.49 -7.71
CA THR A 36 5.28 -17.21 -8.31
C THR A 36 6.45 -16.59 -7.54
N VAL A 37 7.55 -16.31 -8.24
CA VAL A 37 8.70 -15.56 -7.72
C VAL A 37 8.56 -14.10 -8.12
N TYR A 38 8.71 -13.20 -7.14
CA TYR A 38 8.57 -11.77 -7.33
C TYR A 38 9.92 -11.07 -7.44
N THR A 39 10.06 -10.23 -8.46
CA THR A 39 11.20 -9.30 -8.60
C THR A 39 10.75 -7.90 -8.20
N GLN A 40 11.50 -7.27 -7.28
CA GLN A 40 11.20 -5.95 -6.73
C GLN A 40 11.75 -4.82 -7.62
N HIS A 41 10.94 -3.78 -7.84
CA HIS A 41 11.27 -2.55 -8.54
C HIS A 41 10.88 -1.35 -7.67
N SER A 42 11.86 -0.68 -7.06
CA SER A 42 11.62 0.47 -6.16
C SER A 42 11.56 1.79 -6.93
N GLY A 43 10.93 2.82 -6.33
CA GLY A 43 10.92 4.18 -6.88
C GLY A 43 10.02 4.33 -8.10
N VAL A 44 8.92 3.58 -8.11
CA VAL A 44 8.01 3.54 -9.25
C VAL A 44 7.15 4.80 -9.29
N VAL A 45 7.01 5.39 -10.49
CA VAL A 45 6.13 6.52 -10.73
C VAL A 45 4.76 5.99 -11.14
N LEU A 46 3.70 6.36 -10.41
CA LEU A 46 2.35 5.85 -10.67
C LEU A 46 1.82 6.22 -12.06
N ALA A 47 2.19 7.39 -12.58
CA ALA A 47 1.79 7.83 -13.93
C ALA A 47 2.33 6.91 -15.05
N ASP A 48 3.47 6.23 -14.82
CA ASP A 48 4.02 5.27 -15.78
C ASP A 48 3.29 3.92 -15.72
N LEU A 49 2.77 3.55 -14.55
CA LEU A 49 2.01 2.32 -14.36
C LEU A 49 0.53 2.47 -14.78
N PHE A 50 -0.04 3.62 -14.48
CA PHE A 50 -1.46 3.92 -14.63
C PHE A 50 -1.61 5.23 -15.40
N PRO A 51 -1.40 5.21 -16.73
CA PRO A 51 -1.57 6.39 -17.54
C PRO A 51 -3.00 6.91 -17.42
N ALA A 52 -3.15 8.23 -17.54
CA ALA A 52 -4.46 8.87 -17.51
C ALA A 52 -5.30 8.39 -18.71
N ASP A 53 -6.51 7.90 -18.43
CA ASP A 53 -7.53 7.67 -19.44
C ASP A 53 -8.54 8.83 -19.46
N VAL A 54 -9.31 8.91 -20.53
CA VAL A 54 -10.37 9.91 -20.68
C VAL A 54 -11.44 9.67 -19.61
N GLY A 55 -11.41 10.45 -18.53
CA GLY A 55 -12.45 10.46 -17.50
C GLY A 55 -11.96 10.41 -16.05
N ILE A 56 -10.76 9.86 -15.79
CA ILE A 56 -10.15 9.82 -14.46
C ILE A 56 -8.61 9.93 -14.52
N ASP A 57 -8.02 10.75 -13.66
CA ASP A 57 -6.57 10.70 -13.41
C ASP A 57 -6.28 9.54 -12.44
N ARG A 58 -6.09 8.34 -13.00
CA ARG A 58 -5.88 7.12 -12.21
C ARG A 58 -4.69 7.21 -11.29
N ALA A 59 -3.57 7.73 -11.78
CA ALA A 59 -2.36 7.86 -10.98
C ALA A 59 -2.61 8.76 -9.76
N ALA A 60 -3.27 9.91 -9.95
CA ALA A 60 -3.61 10.81 -8.85
C ALA A 60 -4.63 10.21 -7.86
N ARG A 61 -5.63 9.48 -8.35
CA ARG A 61 -6.61 8.80 -7.48
C ARG A 61 -6.02 7.63 -6.72
N ILE A 62 -5.19 6.81 -7.35
CA ILE A 62 -4.47 5.72 -6.68
C ILE A 62 -3.53 6.31 -5.63
N HIS A 63 -2.79 7.37 -5.96
CA HIS A 63 -1.97 8.09 -4.99
C HIS A 63 -2.79 8.52 -3.77
N SER A 64 -3.94 9.15 -4.01
CA SER A 64 -4.82 9.64 -2.94
C SER A 64 -5.47 8.51 -2.14
N LEU A 65 -5.73 7.36 -2.76
CA LEU A 65 -6.21 6.15 -2.10
C LEU A 65 -5.18 5.66 -1.07
N PHE A 66 -3.91 5.57 -1.45
CA PHE A 66 -2.82 5.17 -0.55
C PHE A 66 -2.62 6.19 0.58
N GLU A 67 -2.49 7.48 0.23
CA GLU A 67 -2.25 8.55 1.22
C GLU A 67 -3.31 8.59 2.31
N GLN A 68 -4.59 8.42 1.96
CA GLN A 68 -5.69 8.57 2.90
C GLN A 68 -6.05 7.31 3.67
N ASN A 69 -5.79 6.11 3.11
CA ASN A 69 -6.34 4.87 3.68
C ASN A 69 -5.27 3.89 4.17
N TYR A 70 -4.05 3.91 3.62
CA TYR A 70 -3.06 2.84 3.83
C TYR A 70 -2.66 2.63 5.30
N ALA A 71 -2.44 3.71 6.06
CA ALA A 71 -2.08 3.62 7.48
C ALA A 71 -3.15 2.93 8.33
N SER A 72 -4.43 3.03 7.94
CA SER A 72 -5.56 2.47 8.68
C SER A 72 -5.73 0.95 8.48
N LEU A 73 -5.10 0.36 7.46
CA LEU A 73 -5.28 -1.04 7.05
C LEU A 73 -4.74 -2.05 8.06
N SER A 74 -3.92 -1.59 9.01
CA SER A 74 -3.34 -2.41 10.07
C SER A 74 -3.91 -2.11 11.46
N THR A 75 -4.94 -1.26 11.56
CA THR A 75 -5.58 -0.89 12.84
C THR A 75 -6.92 -1.61 13.05
N GLY A 76 -7.30 -1.83 14.31
CA GLY A 76 -8.56 -2.50 14.70
C GLY A 76 -8.38 -3.98 15.08
N THR A 77 -9.49 -4.72 15.14
CA THR A 77 -9.49 -6.18 15.34
C THR A 77 -8.98 -6.91 14.09
N ASP A 78 -8.66 -8.20 14.20
CA ASP A 78 -8.12 -8.94 13.06
C ASP A 78 -9.12 -9.07 11.90
N LEU A 79 -10.40 -9.31 12.22
CA LEU A 79 -11.48 -9.25 11.21
C LEU A 79 -11.56 -7.88 10.54
N GLN A 80 -11.46 -6.78 11.30
CA GLN A 80 -11.48 -5.43 10.75
C GLN A 80 -10.28 -5.17 9.83
N LYS A 81 -9.08 -5.65 10.20
CA LYS A 81 -7.88 -5.54 9.34
C LYS A 81 -8.09 -6.28 8.01
N ILE A 82 -8.65 -7.49 8.05
CA ILE A 82 -8.96 -8.27 6.84
C ILE A 82 -9.97 -7.53 5.97
N GLN A 83 -11.09 -7.09 6.55
CA GLN A 83 -12.12 -6.36 5.83
C GLN A 83 -11.58 -5.07 5.19
N LYS A 84 -10.75 -4.30 5.91
CA LYS A 84 -10.09 -3.10 5.38
C LYS A 84 -9.15 -3.41 4.22
N ARG A 85 -8.31 -4.44 4.33
CA ARG A 85 -7.33 -4.79 3.30
C ARG A 85 -8.01 -5.31 2.03
N VAL A 86 -9.05 -6.13 2.18
CA VAL A 86 -9.85 -6.61 1.05
C VAL A 86 -10.62 -5.45 0.41
N SER A 87 -11.23 -4.57 1.21
CA SER A 87 -11.91 -3.37 0.71
C SER A 87 -10.96 -2.44 -0.05
N PHE A 88 -9.74 -2.26 0.45
CA PHE A 88 -8.69 -1.50 -0.22
C PHE A 88 -8.29 -2.13 -1.56
N GLN A 89 -8.14 -3.46 -1.60
CA GLN A 89 -7.84 -4.18 -2.83
C GLN A 89 -8.96 -4.05 -3.87
N ILE A 90 -10.23 -4.10 -3.45
CA ILE A 90 -11.40 -3.89 -4.33
C ILE A 90 -11.39 -2.46 -4.88
N ALA A 91 -11.23 -1.45 -4.01
CA ALA A 91 -11.16 -0.05 -4.43
C ALA A 91 -9.99 0.20 -5.41
N LEU A 92 -8.83 -0.41 -5.16
CA LEU A 92 -7.69 -0.32 -6.07
C LEU A 92 -7.99 -0.95 -7.43
N TRP A 93 -8.60 -2.13 -7.47
CA TRP A 93 -8.97 -2.77 -8.74
C TRP A 93 -9.99 -1.96 -9.53
N ASP A 94 -10.95 -1.36 -8.86
CA ASP A 94 -11.94 -0.51 -9.48
C ASP A 94 -11.29 0.74 -10.12
N LEU A 95 -10.35 1.39 -9.43
CA LEU A 95 -9.55 2.48 -10.00
C LEU A 95 -8.69 2.04 -11.18
N VAL A 96 -8.09 0.84 -11.11
CA VAL A 96 -7.16 0.32 -12.12
C VAL A 96 -7.89 -0.12 -13.38
N ALA A 97 -9.04 -0.77 -13.24
CA ALA A 97 -9.70 -1.48 -14.34
C ALA A 97 -11.06 -0.89 -14.75
N ASP A 98 -11.59 0.09 -14.03
CA ASP A 98 -12.92 0.67 -14.30
C ASP A 98 -12.99 2.19 -14.07
N ASP A 99 -14.10 2.70 -13.52
CA ASP A 99 -14.41 4.12 -13.35
C ASP A 99 -14.14 4.66 -11.93
N GLY A 100 -13.80 3.78 -10.98
CA GLY A 100 -13.57 4.15 -9.59
C GLY A 100 -14.85 4.50 -8.83
N SER A 101 -15.98 3.89 -9.18
CA SER A 101 -17.24 3.89 -8.42
C SER A 101 -17.91 2.52 -8.43
N LEU A 102 -18.18 1.95 -7.25
CA LEU A 102 -18.98 0.71 -7.13
C LEU A 102 -20.49 0.95 -7.28
N THR A 103 -20.91 2.21 -7.25
CA THR A 103 -22.34 2.61 -7.27
C THR A 103 -22.79 3.14 -8.61
N ASN A 104 -21.85 3.62 -9.42
CA ASN A 104 -22.15 4.00 -10.77
C ASN A 104 -22.39 2.73 -11.60
N THR A 105 -23.03 2.86 -12.76
CA THR A 105 -23.19 1.74 -13.72
C THR A 105 -22.52 2.07 -15.05
N HIS A 106 -21.71 3.13 -15.08
CA HIS A 106 -20.99 3.58 -16.25
C HIS A 106 -19.58 2.97 -16.23
N GLY A 107 -19.44 1.75 -16.74
CA GLY A 107 -18.16 1.05 -16.69
C GLY A 107 -18.28 -0.42 -17.10
N LEU A 108 -17.18 -1.17 -16.97
CA LEU A 108 -17.17 -2.63 -17.14
C LEU A 108 -17.63 -3.38 -15.88
N GLN A 109 -17.80 -2.66 -14.77
CA GLN A 109 -18.37 -3.06 -13.47
C GLN A 109 -18.13 -4.53 -13.09
N TYR A 110 -16.90 -4.82 -12.69
CA TYR A 110 -16.53 -6.16 -12.19
C TYR A 110 -17.09 -6.43 -10.79
N VAL A 111 -17.17 -5.40 -9.96
CA VAL A 111 -17.78 -5.41 -8.62
C VAL A 111 -18.69 -4.19 -8.50
N ASN A 112 -19.89 -4.36 -7.92
CA ASN A 112 -20.81 -3.26 -7.66
C ASN A 112 -21.46 -3.36 -6.29
N GLY A 113 -22.22 -2.33 -5.88
CA GLY A 113 -22.91 -2.30 -4.59
C GLY A 113 -23.96 -3.41 -4.36
N ALA A 114 -24.33 -4.17 -5.39
CA ALA A 114 -25.19 -5.35 -5.27
C ALA A 114 -24.40 -6.67 -5.27
N SER A 115 -23.07 -6.63 -5.43
CA SER A 115 -22.21 -7.80 -5.31
C SER A 115 -22.24 -8.34 -3.89
N TYR A 116 -22.37 -9.66 -3.76
CA TYR A 116 -22.19 -10.36 -2.50
C TYR A 116 -20.71 -10.69 -2.33
N ALA A 117 -20.09 -10.16 -1.28
CA ALA A 117 -18.67 -10.39 -0.96
C ALA A 117 -18.56 -11.00 0.43
N GLN A 118 -17.63 -11.94 0.58
CA GLN A 118 -17.36 -12.62 1.85
C GLN A 118 -15.85 -12.69 2.07
N VAL A 119 -15.46 -12.75 3.34
CA VAL A 119 -14.09 -13.04 3.77
C VAL A 119 -14.10 -14.25 4.70
N GLU A 120 -13.10 -15.11 4.58
CA GLU A 120 -12.90 -16.19 5.54
C GLU A 120 -12.22 -15.63 6.80
N TYR A 121 -12.81 -15.91 7.96
CA TYR A 121 -12.26 -15.55 9.26
C TYR A 121 -12.55 -16.64 10.27
N ASP A 122 -11.50 -17.20 10.88
CA ASP A 122 -11.60 -18.27 11.88
C ASP A 122 -12.39 -19.51 11.41
N GLY A 123 -12.31 -19.82 10.11
CA GLY A 123 -13.01 -20.94 9.46
C GLY A 123 -14.46 -20.65 9.06
N ASP A 124 -14.97 -19.45 9.37
CA ASP A 124 -16.31 -19.01 8.98
C ASP A 124 -16.26 -18.02 7.80
N LEU A 125 -17.29 -18.05 6.95
CA LEU A 125 -17.51 -17.04 5.93
C LEU A 125 -18.29 -15.87 6.55
N VAL A 126 -17.66 -14.70 6.55
CA VAL A 126 -18.21 -13.45 7.08
C VAL A 126 -18.49 -12.50 5.93
N ASP A 127 -19.69 -11.93 5.91
CA ASP A 127 -20.08 -10.94 4.90
C ASP A 127 -19.14 -9.72 4.94
N LEU A 128 -18.68 -9.30 3.76
CA LEU A 128 -17.91 -8.09 3.56
C LEU A 128 -18.84 -6.97 3.10
N ASP A 129 -18.95 -5.93 3.92
CA ASP A 129 -19.65 -4.71 3.53
C ASP A 129 -18.80 -3.88 2.54
N LEU A 130 -19.28 -3.78 1.29
CA LEU A 130 -18.63 -3.01 0.22
C LEU A 130 -18.73 -1.49 0.43
N SER A 131 -19.49 -1.01 1.42
CA SER A 131 -19.54 0.41 1.78
C SER A 131 -18.16 0.95 2.16
N MET A 132 -17.29 0.11 2.73
CA MET A 132 -15.92 0.50 3.08
C MET A 132 -15.08 0.76 1.82
N ALA A 133 -15.15 -0.12 0.83
CA ALA A 133 -14.48 0.06 -0.45
C ALA A 133 -15.00 1.31 -1.18
N GLN A 134 -16.32 1.52 -1.19
CA GLN A 134 -16.92 2.72 -1.76
C GLN A 134 -16.47 4.00 -1.02
N GLY A 135 -16.37 3.96 0.31
CA GLY A 135 -15.84 5.08 1.10
C GLY A 135 -14.39 5.41 0.74
N MET A 136 -13.55 4.39 0.53
CA MET A 136 -12.16 4.57 0.08
C MET A 136 -12.08 5.19 -1.32
N LEU A 137 -12.96 4.77 -2.25
CA LEU A 137 -13.07 5.35 -3.59
C LEU A 137 -13.52 6.81 -3.55
N THR A 138 -14.55 7.13 -2.76
CA THR A 138 -15.04 8.50 -2.59
C THR A 138 -13.98 9.41 -1.96
N ASN A 139 -13.24 8.93 -0.95
CA ASN A 139 -12.13 9.69 -0.38
C ASN A 139 -11.05 10.01 -1.44
N SER A 140 -10.77 9.07 -2.34
CA SER A 140 -9.78 9.25 -3.41
C SER A 140 -10.16 10.27 -4.48
N GLU A 141 -11.42 10.72 -4.54
CA GLU A 141 -11.87 11.79 -5.45
C GLU A 141 -11.27 13.14 -5.06
N THR A 142 -11.05 13.36 -3.75
CA THR A 142 -10.30 14.52 -3.27
C THR A 142 -8.81 14.23 -3.39
N VAL A 143 -8.23 14.64 -4.52
CA VAL A 143 -6.81 14.41 -4.79
C VAL A 143 -5.94 15.14 -3.77
N VAL A 144 -5.11 14.39 -3.06
CA VAL A 144 -4.12 14.92 -2.12
C VAL A 144 -2.73 14.89 -2.73
N SER A 145 -1.86 15.82 -2.32
CA SER A 145 -0.48 15.94 -2.83
C SER A 145 0.58 15.57 -1.81
N THR A 146 0.17 15.07 -0.63
CA THR A 146 1.08 14.54 0.37
C THR A 146 1.87 13.36 -0.21
N ASN A 147 3.16 13.26 0.10
CA ASN A 147 4.01 12.17 -0.38
C ASN A 147 4.53 11.36 0.80
N SER A 148 3.60 10.84 1.60
CA SER A 148 3.90 10.01 2.77
C SER A 148 4.44 8.64 2.36
N TYR A 149 4.24 8.25 1.11
CA TYR A 149 4.52 6.91 0.61
C TYR A 149 5.38 6.90 -0.66
N ALA A 150 6.34 5.97 -0.70
CA ALA A 150 7.12 5.63 -1.88
C ALA A 150 6.65 4.28 -2.43
N TYR A 151 6.47 4.20 -3.75
CA TYR A 151 5.89 3.03 -4.41
C TYR A 151 6.95 2.03 -4.84
N THR A 152 6.64 0.75 -4.65
CA THR A 152 7.43 -0.39 -5.09
C THR A 152 6.54 -1.37 -5.85
N LYS A 153 6.95 -1.72 -7.07
CA LYS A 153 6.27 -2.73 -7.89
C LYS A 153 6.97 -4.07 -7.74
N PHE A 154 6.20 -5.15 -7.74
CA PHE A 154 6.70 -6.50 -7.83
C PHE A 154 6.18 -7.16 -9.10
N THR A 155 7.08 -7.67 -9.94
CA THR A 155 6.72 -8.43 -11.15
C THR A 155 6.85 -9.92 -10.85
N GLY A 156 5.76 -10.67 -11.01
CA GLY A 156 5.73 -12.11 -10.75
C GLY A 156 6.11 -12.93 -11.98
N VAL A 157 6.85 -14.02 -11.78
CA VAL A 157 7.09 -15.06 -12.78
C VAL A 157 6.79 -16.43 -12.17
N SER A 158 6.01 -17.26 -12.87
CA SER A 158 5.66 -18.63 -12.49
C SER A 158 5.95 -19.56 -13.64
N GLY A 159 6.80 -20.58 -13.43
CA GLY A 159 7.13 -21.56 -14.47
C GLY A 159 7.75 -20.96 -15.75
N GLY A 160 8.40 -19.79 -15.64
CA GLY A 160 8.97 -19.07 -16.79
C GLY A 160 7.98 -18.18 -17.56
N HIS A 161 6.74 -18.07 -17.10
CA HIS A 161 5.70 -17.20 -17.67
C HIS A 161 5.37 -16.04 -16.74
N GLU A 162 4.93 -14.91 -17.30
CA GLU A 162 4.48 -13.76 -16.52
C GLU A 162 3.31 -14.15 -15.61
N SER A 163 3.37 -13.69 -14.37
CA SER A 163 2.32 -13.79 -13.36
C SER A 163 1.90 -12.38 -12.95
N GLN A 164 0.88 -12.28 -12.11
CA GLN A 164 0.34 -11.01 -11.63
C GLN A 164 1.41 -10.05 -11.08
N MET A 165 1.22 -8.75 -11.28
CA MET A 165 2.00 -7.69 -10.67
C MET A 165 1.38 -7.22 -9.35
N LEU A 166 2.23 -6.89 -8.39
CA LEU A 166 1.83 -6.31 -7.11
C LEU A 166 2.40 -4.90 -6.95
N LEU A 167 1.70 -4.08 -6.19
CA LEU A 167 2.11 -2.75 -5.78
C LEU A 167 2.11 -2.68 -4.25
N SER A 168 3.16 -2.07 -3.71
CA SER A 168 3.29 -1.81 -2.29
C SER A 168 3.85 -0.41 -2.06
N VAL A 169 3.75 0.05 -0.81
CA VAL A 169 4.33 1.29 -0.37
C VAL A 169 5.16 1.14 0.89
N SER A 170 6.20 1.96 0.99
CA SER A 170 6.95 2.21 2.21
C SER A 170 6.76 3.65 2.66
N ALA A 171 6.66 3.89 3.96
CA ALA A 171 6.60 5.25 4.50
C ALA A 171 7.87 6.04 4.12
N VAL A 172 7.68 7.25 3.59
CA VAL A 172 8.75 8.21 3.35
C VAL A 172 8.98 8.95 4.66
N PRO A 173 10.22 8.96 5.22
CA PRO A 173 10.50 9.75 6.41
C PRO A 173 10.28 11.23 6.10
N GLU A 174 9.41 11.87 6.87
CA GLU A 174 9.18 13.32 6.74
C GLU A 174 10.51 14.08 6.95
N ALA A 175 10.69 15.22 6.28
CA ALA A 175 11.90 16.03 6.39
C ALA A 175 12.25 16.38 7.85
N ASP A 176 11.23 16.54 8.69
CA ASP A 176 11.37 16.82 10.12
C ASP A 176 11.97 15.63 10.90
N THR A 177 11.79 14.40 10.43
CA THR A 177 12.44 13.21 11.01
C THR A 177 13.95 13.27 10.83
N TRP A 178 14.41 13.71 9.65
CA TRP A 178 15.84 13.92 9.39
C TRP A 178 16.38 15.07 10.24
N ALA A 179 15.61 16.16 10.36
CA ALA A 179 15.98 17.28 11.22
C ALA A 179 16.12 16.84 12.68
N MET A 180 15.18 16.05 13.20
CA MET A 180 15.23 15.55 14.59
C MET A 180 16.34 14.52 14.80
N MET A 181 16.66 13.69 13.81
CA MET A 181 17.81 12.79 13.89
C MET A 181 19.13 13.58 13.92
N VAL A 182 19.28 14.59 13.07
CA VAL A 182 20.47 15.46 13.05
C VAL A 182 20.59 16.24 14.35
N VAL A 183 19.50 16.78 14.88
CA VAL A 183 19.47 17.46 16.18
C VAL A 183 19.84 16.48 17.30
N GLY A 184 19.25 15.28 17.30
CA GLY A 184 19.55 14.24 18.29
C GLY A 184 21.03 13.82 18.28
N LEU A 185 21.60 13.59 17.10
CA LEU A 185 23.02 13.26 16.94
C LEU A 185 23.92 14.45 17.32
N GLY A 186 23.51 15.68 16.99
CA GLY A 186 24.22 16.91 17.36
C GLY A 186 24.31 17.09 18.88
N LEU A 187 23.21 16.83 19.60
CA LEU A 187 23.18 16.89 21.07
C LEU A 187 24.07 15.80 21.71
N VAL A 188 24.03 14.57 21.19
CA VAL A 188 24.89 13.48 21.69
C VAL A 188 26.37 13.78 21.44
N GLY A 189 26.73 14.28 20.25
CA GLY A 189 28.10 14.69 19.93
C GLY A 189 28.60 15.85 20.82
N PHE A 190 27.72 16.82 21.11
CA PHE A 190 28.05 17.94 22.01
C PHE A 190 28.27 17.48 23.45
N MET A 191 27.42 16.57 23.97
CA MET A 191 27.60 15.98 25.30
C MET A 191 28.87 15.12 25.39
N GLY A 192 29.22 14.38 24.33
CA GLY A 192 30.45 13.60 24.25
C GLY A 192 31.73 14.46 24.35
N ARG A 193 31.73 15.63 23.68
CA ARG A 193 32.87 16.57 23.72
C ARG A 193 33.09 17.15 25.13
N ARG A 194 32.03 17.38 25.89
CA ARG A 194 32.10 17.96 27.24
C ARG A 194 32.67 16.99 28.28
N ARG A 195 32.63 15.69 28.02
CA ARG A 195 33.22 14.66 28.91
C ARG A 195 34.72 14.46 28.69
N GLN A 196 35.25 14.80 27.51
CA GLN A 196 36.69 14.70 27.23
C GLN A 196 37.50 15.87 27.80
N SER A 197 36.86 16.99 28.14
CA SER A 197 37.53 18.15 28.74
C SER A 197 37.83 18.01 30.24
N ASP A 198 37.26 17.03 30.93
CA ASP A 198 37.47 16.83 32.37
C ASP A 198 38.62 15.84 32.71
N GLU A 199 39.26 15.21 31.72
CA GLU A 199 40.30 14.18 31.95
C GLU A 199 41.75 14.65 31.70
N SER A 200 41.98 15.93 31.37
CA SER A 200 43.32 16.45 31.05
C SER A 200 44.05 17.21 32.18
N GLU A 201 43.49 17.34 33.37
CA GLU A 201 44.19 17.95 34.52
C GLU A 201 44.70 16.91 35.54
N LYS A 202 45.55 15.96 35.12
CA LYS A 202 46.30 15.17 36.13
C LYS A 202 47.62 14.54 35.67
N PHE A 203 48.45 15.24 34.89
CA PHE A 203 49.87 14.87 34.78
C PHE A 203 50.75 16.12 34.66
N ALA A 204 50.93 16.80 35.79
CA ALA A 204 52.08 17.68 36.02
C ALA A 204 52.66 17.33 37.40
N VAL A 205 53.69 16.47 37.41
CA VAL A 205 54.68 16.29 38.48
C VAL A 205 56.04 16.15 37.81
#